data_AF-A0A937XNB1-F1
#
_entry.id   AF-A0A937XNB1-F1
#
_cell.length_a   1.000
_cell.length_b   1.000
_cell.length_c   1.000
_cell.angle_alpha   90.00
_cell.angle_beta   90.00
_cell.angle_gamma   90.00
#
_symmetry.space_group_name_H-M   'P 1'
#
loop_
_entity.id
_entity.type
_entity.pdbx_description
1 polymer ?
#
loop_
_entity_poly.entity_id
_entity_poly.type
_entity_poly.pdbx_seq_one_letter_code
_entity_poly.pdbx_strand_id
1 'polypeptide(L)'
;MKFHRPMRRVSMLGLVATALSIYQAPQAIAQTFPSRPVKLVVTYPPGGSSDLMARVMARKMQEAWGQAVVVENKSGAAGSVGMEYAARQPAD
;
A
#
# COMPACT_ATOMS: atom_id res chain seq x y z
N MET A 1 4.65 6.68 -67.21
CA MET A 1 3.90 5.94 -66.16
C MET A 1 4.32 6.47 -64.79
N LYS A 2 3.46 7.24 -64.09
CA LYS A 2 3.73 7.81 -62.75
C LYS A 2 2.92 7.07 -61.70
N PHE A 3 3.54 6.15 -60.97
CA PHE A 3 2.94 5.50 -59.81
C PHE A 3 3.10 6.40 -58.57
N HIS A 4 2.03 7.07 -58.14
CA HIS A 4 1.99 7.78 -56.87
C HIS A 4 1.78 6.76 -55.73
N ARG A 5 2.81 6.56 -54.90
CA ARG A 5 2.77 5.65 -53.74
C ARG A 5 1.81 6.17 -52.65
N PRO A 6 0.87 5.35 -52.13
CA PRO A 6 -0.12 5.75 -51.12
C PRO A 6 0.44 5.77 -49.69
N MET A 7 1.64 6.32 -49.48
CA MET A 7 2.36 6.21 -48.21
C MET A 7 1.82 7.12 -47.10
N ARG A 8 1.14 8.22 -47.44
CA ARG A 8 0.67 9.23 -46.46
C ARG A 8 -0.52 8.79 -45.62
N ARG A 9 -1.38 7.91 -46.15
CA ARG A 9 -2.60 7.42 -45.45
C ARG A 9 -2.26 6.40 -44.35
N VAL A 10 -1.26 5.55 -44.60
CA VAL A 10 -0.79 4.55 -43.62
C VAL A 10 -0.10 5.24 -42.44
N SER A 11 0.67 6.30 -42.68
CA SER A 11 1.31 7.10 -41.62
C SER A 11 0.31 7.84 -40.73
N MET A 12 -0.82 8.31 -41.27
CA MET A 12 -1.87 8.99 -40.50
C MET A 12 -2.68 8.03 -39.63
N LEU A 13 -2.99 6.82 -40.12
CA LEU A 13 -3.66 5.79 -39.31
C LEU A 13 -2.80 5.29 -38.14
N GLY A 14 -1.48 5.16 -38.34
CA GLY A 14 -0.56 4.76 -37.28
C GLY A 14 -0.49 5.77 -36.12
N LEU A 15 -0.64 7.07 -36.42
CA LEU A 15 -0.56 8.16 -35.44
C LEU A 15 -1.84 8.30 -34.60
N VAL A 16 -3.00 7.93 -35.16
CA VAL A 16 -4.27 7.87 -34.42
C VAL A 16 -4.31 6.64 -33.51
N ALA A 17 -3.75 5.51 -33.96
CA ALA A 17 -3.72 4.28 -33.17
C ALA A 17 -2.86 4.42 -31.89
N THR A 18 -1.70 5.09 -31.96
CA THR A 18 -0.86 5.36 -30.79
C THR A 18 -1.48 6.39 -29.83
N ALA A 19 -2.25 7.36 -30.33
CA ALA A 19 -2.94 8.33 -29.48
C ALA A 19 -4.08 7.69 -28.65
N LEU A 20 -4.79 6.69 -29.20
CA LEU A 20 -5.83 5.97 -28.45
C LEU A 20 -5.25 5.04 -27.37
N SER A 21 -4.03 4.52 -27.53
CA SER A 21 -3.40 3.62 -26.55
C SER A 21 -3.07 4.32 -25.22
N ILE A 22 -2.82 5.63 -25.24
CA ILE A 22 -2.49 6.41 -24.03
C ILE A 22 -3.73 6.60 -23.13
N TYR A 23 -4.93 6.59 -23.71
CA TYR A 23 -6.18 6.76 -22.96
C TYR A 23 -6.63 5.52 -22.18
N GLN A 24 -6.07 4.35 -22.47
CA GLN A 24 -6.43 3.08 -21.81
C GLN A 24 -5.49 2.69 -20.67
N ALA A 25 -4.48 3.51 -20.37
CA ALA A 25 -3.60 3.25 -19.24
C ALA A 25 -4.40 3.41 -17.92
N PRO A 26 -4.45 2.37 -17.06
CA PRO A 26 -5.08 2.50 -15.76
C PRO A 26 -4.36 3.61 -14.98
N GLN A 27 -5.13 4.57 -14.50
CA GLN A 27 -4.63 5.64 -13.65
C GLN A 27 -4.14 5.01 -12.35
N ALA A 28 -2.83 5.06 -12.09
CA ALA A 28 -2.27 4.65 -10.81
C ALA A 28 -2.67 5.69 -9.75
N ILE A 29 -3.72 5.40 -8.98
CA ILE A 29 -4.10 6.22 -7.82
C ILE A 29 -3.23 5.78 -6.65
N ALA A 30 -2.45 6.71 -6.11
CA ALA A 30 -1.70 6.47 -4.87
C ALA A 30 -2.69 6.10 -3.76
N GLN A 31 -2.50 4.93 -3.13
CA GLN A 31 -3.35 4.54 -2.02
C GLN A 31 -3.02 5.39 -0.79
N THR A 32 -4.03 6.00 -0.19
CA THR A 32 -3.88 6.68 1.09
C THR A 32 -3.70 5.64 2.18
N PHE A 33 -2.53 5.65 2.82
CA PHE A 33 -2.27 4.82 3.99
C PHE A 33 -2.85 5.47 5.26
N PRO A 34 -3.42 4.70 6.19
CA PRO A 34 -3.80 3.29 6.06
C PRO A 34 -5.16 3.11 5.38
N SER A 35 -5.30 2.10 4.53
CA SER A 35 -6.54 1.74 3.84
C SER A 35 -7.44 0.78 4.63
N ARG A 36 -6.91 0.23 5.74
CA ARG A 36 -7.56 -0.76 6.61
C ARG A 36 -7.05 -0.61 8.05
N PRO A 37 -7.72 -1.21 9.05
CA PRO A 37 -7.23 -1.22 10.42
C PRO A 37 -5.78 -1.72 10.54
N VAL A 38 -5.00 -1.02 11.36
CA VAL A 38 -3.58 -1.30 11.60
C VAL A 38 -3.43 -2.12 12.87
N LYS A 39 -2.56 -3.13 12.85
CA LYS A 39 -2.20 -3.91 14.02
C LYS A 39 -0.87 -3.43 14.58
N LEU A 40 -0.88 -2.96 15.83
CA LEU A 40 0.33 -2.60 16.56
C LEU A 40 0.78 -3.79 17.40
N VAL A 41 1.83 -4.48 16.94
CA VAL A 41 2.37 -5.67 17.63
C VAL A 41 3.22 -5.24 18.81
N VAL A 42 2.89 -5.75 20.00
CA VAL A 42 3.66 -5.53 21.23
C VAL A 42 4.34 -6.84 21.61
N THR A 43 5.67 -6.81 21.76
CA THR A 43 6.50 -8.00 21.99
C THR A 43 6.55 -8.44 23.47
N TYR A 44 5.74 -7.83 24.33
CA TYR A 44 5.67 -8.04 25.78
C TYR A 44 4.24 -8.33 26.25
N PRO A 45 4.07 -8.94 27.44
CA PRO A 45 2.75 -9.27 28.00
C PRO A 45 1.84 -8.03 28.17
N PRO A 46 0.51 -8.22 28.13
CA PRO A 46 -0.46 -7.15 28.42
C PRO A 46 -0.28 -6.55 29.82
N GLY A 47 -0.57 -5.25 29.97
CA GLY A 47 -0.49 -4.54 31.25
C GLY A 47 0.92 -4.07 31.67
N GLY A 48 1.97 -4.44 30.94
CA GLY A 48 3.32 -3.89 31.12
C GLY A 48 3.47 -2.47 30.56
N SER A 49 4.62 -1.83 30.83
CA SER A 49 4.92 -0.47 30.35
C SER A 49 4.85 -0.35 28.82
N SER A 50 5.34 -1.36 28.08
CA SER A 50 5.26 -1.40 26.61
C SER A 50 3.82 -1.47 26.10
N ASP A 51 2.95 -2.26 26.73
CA ASP A 51 1.53 -2.37 26.36
C ASP A 51 0.77 -1.08 26.64
N LEU A 52 1.01 -0.46 27.80
CA LEU A 52 0.42 0.84 28.16
C LEU A 52 0.81 1.93 27.16
N MET A 53 2.10 2.04 26.82
CA MET A 53 2.56 3.00 25.81
C MET A 53 1.98 2.71 24.42
N ALA A 54 1.91 1.44 24.02
CA ALA A 54 1.31 1.05 22.75
C ALA A 54 -0.17 1.44 22.67
N ARG A 55 -0.94 1.30 23.76
CA ARG A 55 -2.36 1.72 23.80
C ARG A 55 -2.52 3.24 23.67
N VAL A 56 -1.63 4.02 24.29
CA VAL A 56 -1.63 5.48 24.14
C VAL A 56 -1.28 5.87 22.70
N MET A 57 -0.28 5.24 22.10
CA MET A 57 0.09 5.48 20.70
C MET A 57 -1.03 5.09 19.74
N ALA A 58 -1.65 3.92 19.93
CA ALA A 58 -2.75 3.44 19.09
C ALA A 58 -3.92 4.42 19.07
N ARG A 59 -4.27 5.02 20.22
CA ARG A 59 -5.30 6.08 20.28
C ARG A 59 -4.94 7.30 19.43
N LYS A 60 -3.72 7.83 19.59
CA LYS A 60 -3.26 9.01 18.81
C LYS A 60 -3.17 8.72 17.31
N MET A 61 -2.70 7.53 16.95
CA MET A 61 -2.63 7.11 15.55
C MET A 61 -4.02 6.95 14.95
N GLN A 62 -4.97 6.41 15.71
CA GLN A 62 -6.37 6.33 15.29
C GLN A 62 -6.98 7.72 15.06
N GLU A 63 -6.70 8.68 15.93
CA GLU A 63 -7.13 10.08 15.75
C GLU A 63 -6.52 10.71 14.49
N ALA A 64 -5.23 10.47 14.24
CA ALA A 64 -4.51 11.03 13.10
C ALA A 64 -4.91 10.40 11.76
N TRP A 65 -5.19 9.10 11.74
CA TRP A 65 -5.46 8.35 10.51
C TRP A 65 -6.94 8.11 10.23
N GLY A 66 -7.82 8.28 11.22
CA GLY A 66 -9.24 7.92 11.10
C GLY A 66 -9.48 6.41 10.93
N GLN A 67 -8.43 5.59 11.04
CA GLN A 67 -8.49 4.13 10.97
C GLN A 67 -8.22 3.52 12.34
N ALA A 68 -8.87 2.40 12.63
CA ALA A 68 -8.65 1.70 13.88
C ALA A 68 -7.20 1.20 13.99
N VAL A 69 -6.60 1.39 15.16
CA VAL A 69 -5.28 0.80 15.50
C VAL A 69 -5.47 -0.16 16.66
N VAL A 70 -5.23 -1.45 16.41
CA VAL A 70 -5.49 -2.54 17.36
C VAL A 70 -4.17 -3.03 17.94
N VAL A 71 -4.06 -3.04 19.26
CA VAL A 71 -2.87 -3.57 19.95
C VAL A 71 -2.96 -5.09 20.04
N GLU A 72 -1.98 -5.81 19.49
CA GLU A 72 -1.83 -7.27 19.59
C GLU A 72 -0.57 -7.63 20.38
N ASN A 73 -0.71 -8.26 21.54
CA ASN A 73 0.44 -8.72 22.32
C ASN A 73 0.91 -10.10 21.82
N LYS A 74 2.18 -10.18 21.40
CA LYS A 74 2.89 -11.39 20.96
C LYS A 74 4.19 -11.53 21.77
N SER A 75 4.08 -12.01 22.99
CA SER A 75 5.21 -12.18 23.91
C SER A 75 5.98 -13.49 23.67
N GLY A 76 7.24 -13.52 24.11
CA GLY A 76 8.07 -14.72 24.10
C GLY A 76 9.49 -14.47 23.56
N ALA A 77 10.45 -15.29 24.00
CA ALA A 77 11.86 -15.27 23.57
C ALA A 77 12.48 -13.85 23.51
N ALA A 78 12.33 -13.09 24.61
CA ALA A 78 12.78 -11.69 24.72
C ALA A 78 12.28 -10.77 23.58
N GLY A 79 11.12 -11.09 23.00
CA GLY A 79 10.46 -10.34 21.93
C GLY A 79 10.66 -10.92 20.52
N SER A 80 11.55 -11.89 20.35
CA SER A 80 11.84 -12.48 19.03
C SER A 80 10.61 -13.11 18.37
N VAL A 81 9.69 -13.68 19.16
CA VAL A 81 8.44 -14.27 18.64
C VAL A 81 7.55 -13.21 17.98
N GLY A 82 7.37 -12.06 18.64
CA GLY A 82 6.56 -10.97 18.10
C GLY A 82 7.20 -10.29 16.89
N MET A 83 8.53 -10.20 16.87
CA MET A 83 9.27 -9.68 15.72
C MET A 83 9.16 -10.59 14.50
N GLU A 84 9.33 -11.90 14.68
CA GLU A 84 9.15 -12.90 13.62
C GLU A 84 7.72 -12.90 13.08
N TYR A 85 6.73 -12.78 13.97
CA TYR A 85 5.31 -12.66 13.57
C TYR A 85 5.07 -11.42 12.70
N ALA A 86 5.62 -10.26 13.09
CA ALA A 86 5.50 -9.01 12.35
C ALA A 86 6.21 -9.10 10.99
N ALA A 87 7.41 -9.67 10.95
CA ALA A 87 8.20 -9.84 9.73
C ALA A 87 7.51 -10.75 8.68
N ARG A 88 6.65 -11.68 9.13
CA ARG A 88 5.87 -12.57 8.25
C ARG A 88 4.54 -11.98 7.77
N GLN A 89 4.16 -10.78 8.23
CA GLN A 89 2.94 -10.15 7.73
C GLN A 89 3.14 -9.67 6.29
N PRO A 90 2.07 -9.60 5.49
CA PRO A 90 2.11 -8.90 4.20
C PRO A 90 2.63 -7.48 4.38
N ALA A 91 3.48 -7.02 3.46
CA ALA A 91 3.83 -5.60 3.36
C ALA A 91 2.59 -4.83 2.90
N ASP A 92 2.30 -3.74 3.61
CA ASP A 92 1.17 -2.83 3.36
C ASP A 92 1.61 -1.58 2.58
#